data_AF-A0A6N7ZTK7-F1
#
_entry.id   AF-A0A6N7ZTK7-F1
#
_cell.length_a   1.000
_cell.length_b   1.000
_cell.length_c   1.000
_cell.angle_alpha   90.00
_cell.angle_beta   90.00
_cell.angle_gamma   90.00
#
_symmetry.space_group_name_H-M   'P 1'
#
loop_
_entity.id
_entity.type
_entity.pdbx_description
1 polymer ?
#
loop_
_entity_poly.entity_id
_entity_poly.type
_entity_poly.pdbx_seq_one_letter_code
_entity_poly.pdbx_strand_id
1 'polypeptide(L)'
;MTQHTFSSNKMELGAKLGAILQDPQKRAELVESPKTTLARIGANSDLTILADTADTVHILIPAEVDAARVAAEDEAYFEELGRQALGVCMYDDIPE
;
A
#
# COMPACT_ATOMS: atom_id res chain seq x y z
N MET A 1 21.50 18.56 2.67
CA MET A 1 20.15 18.15 3.11
C MET A 1 19.29 18.01 1.87
N THR A 2 19.09 16.79 1.39
CA THR A 2 18.30 16.51 0.19
C THR A 2 16.84 16.38 0.61
N GLN A 3 16.08 17.49 0.56
CA GLN A 3 14.64 17.47 0.76
C GLN A 3 14.00 16.73 -0.42
N HIS A 4 13.50 15.51 -0.19
CA HIS A 4 12.82 14.76 -1.23
C HIS A 4 11.43 15.37 -1.53
N THR A 5 11.34 15.76 -2.79
CA THR A 5 10.25 16.26 -3.63
C THR A 5 8.95 15.46 -3.56
N PHE A 6 8.10 15.67 -2.55
CA PHE A 6 6.67 15.34 -2.69
C PHE A 6 5.98 16.54 -3.33
N SER A 7 5.42 16.36 -4.54
CA SER A 7 4.59 17.43 -5.10
C SER A 7 3.35 17.60 -4.22
N SER A 8 2.93 18.84 -3.98
CA SER A 8 1.74 19.20 -3.20
C SER A 8 0.53 18.34 -3.56
N ASN A 9 0.38 18.03 -4.85
CA ASN A 9 -0.72 17.24 -5.40
C ASN A 9 -0.73 15.80 -4.88
N LYS A 10 0.44 15.17 -4.70
CA LYS A 10 0.54 13.80 -4.15
C LYS A 10 0.15 13.76 -2.67
N MET A 11 0.52 14.80 -1.92
CA MET A 11 0.20 14.91 -0.50
C MET A 11 -1.29 15.20 -0.28
N GLU A 12 -1.89 16.05 -1.11
CA GLU A 12 -3.32 16.30 -1.10
C GLU A 12 -4.13 15.04 -1.43
N LEU A 13 -3.71 14.28 -2.44
CA LEU A 13 -4.36 13.01 -2.80
C LEU A 13 -4.26 12.00 -1.64
N GLY A 14 -3.09 11.88 -1.01
CA GLY A 14 -2.88 11.01 0.15
C GLY A 14 -3.79 11.39 1.33
N ALA A 15 -3.95 12.67 1.62
CA ALA A 15 -4.85 13.15 2.67
C ALA A 15 -6.32 12.82 2.37
N LYS A 16 -6.78 13.03 1.13
CA LYS A 16 -8.14 12.67 0.70
C LYS A 16 -8.40 11.16 0.79
N LEU A 17 -7.43 10.34 0.40
CA LEU A 17 -7.53 8.89 0.56
C LEU A 17 -7.58 8.50 2.05
N GLY A 18 -6.73 9.09 2.89
CA GLY A 18 -6.75 8.86 4.33
C GLY A 18 -8.12 9.18 4.96
N ALA A 19 -8.75 10.28 4.55
CA ALA A 19 -10.08 10.65 5.01
C ALA A 19 -11.17 9.64 4.59
N ILE A 20 -11.04 8.99 3.42
CA ILE A 20 -11.93 7.90 3.00
C ILE A 20 -11.72 6.67 3.89
N LEU A 21 -10.47 6.30 4.18
CA LEU A 21 -10.15 5.08 4.93
C LEU A 21 -10.58 5.15 6.40
N GLN A 22 -10.63 6.35 6.99
CA GLN A 22 -11.09 6.59 8.35
C GLN A 22 -12.62 6.58 8.50
N ASP A 23 -13.38 6.71 7.40
CA ASP A 23 -14.84 6.69 7.39
C ASP A 23 -15.34 5.29 6.95
N PRO A 24 -16.03 4.52 7.82
CA PRO A 24 -16.46 3.17 7.50
C PRO A 24 -17.37 3.07 6.27
N GLN A 25 -18.23 4.07 6.04
CA GLN A 25 -19.15 4.09 4.90
C GLN A 25 -18.39 4.36 3.61
N LYS A 26 -17.52 5.38 3.61
CA LYS A 26 -16.69 5.68 2.42
C LYS A 26 -15.68 4.56 2.12
N ARG A 27 -15.19 3.88 3.14
CA ARG A 27 -14.33 2.69 2.98
C ARG A 27 -15.09 1.54 2.32
N ALA A 28 -16.35 1.31 2.67
CA ALA A 28 -17.19 0.33 1.99
C ALA A 28 -17.42 0.73 0.51
N GLU A 29 -17.71 2.01 0.23
CA GLU A 29 -17.82 2.52 -1.15
C GLU A 29 -16.52 2.36 -1.95
N LEU A 30 -15.36 2.47 -1.30
CA LEU A 30 -14.06 2.26 -1.93
C LEU A 30 -13.87 0.81 -2.37
N VAL A 31 -14.36 -0.16 -1.58
CA VAL A 31 -14.29 -1.59 -1.90
C VAL A 31 -15.28 -1.95 -3.01
N GLU A 32 -16.52 -1.44 -2.95
CA GLU A 32 -17.56 -1.74 -3.94
C GLU A 32 -17.34 -1.06 -5.28
N SER A 33 -16.78 0.16 -5.29
CA SER A 33 -16.65 0.99 -6.50
C SER A 33 -15.33 1.78 -6.51
N PRO A 34 -14.17 1.10 -6.53
CA PRO A 34 -12.87 1.73 -6.35
C PRO A 34 -12.59 2.81 -7.40
N LYS A 35 -12.86 2.56 -8.68
CA LYS A 35 -12.61 3.54 -9.76
C LYS A 35 -13.38 4.84 -9.57
N THR A 36 -14.67 4.75 -9.25
CA THR A 36 -15.53 5.92 -9.06
C THR A 36 -15.14 6.70 -7.82
N THR A 37 -14.83 6.00 -6.73
CA THR A 37 -14.42 6.61 -5.46
C THR A 37 -13.05 7.29 -5.57
N LEU A 38 -12.11 6.67 -6.28
CA LEU A 38 -10.80 7.24 -6.58
C LEU A 38 -10.87 8.45 -7.53
N ALA A 39 -11.70 8.39 -8.57
CA ALA A 39 -11.90 9.53 -9.47
C ALA A 39 -12.44 10.77 -8.71
N ARG A 40 -13.29 10.56 -7.69
CA ARG A 40 -13.87 11.62 -6.84
C ARG A 40 -12.80 12.41 -6.08
N ILE A 41 -11.67 11.79 -5.75
CA ILE A 41 -10.55 12.43 -5.06
C ILE A 41 -9.45 12.92 -6.02
N GLY A 42 -9.66 12.80 -7.33
CA GLY A 42 -8.72 13.21 -8.36
C GLY A 42 -7.60 12.20 -8.62
N ALA A 43 -7.77 10.94 -8.22
CA ALA A 43 -6.84 9.87 -8.58
C ALA A 43 -7.07 9.42 -10.02
N ASN A 44 -6.01 8.93 -10.68
CA ASN A 44 -6.10 8.41 -12.05
C ASN A 44 -7.01 7.16 -12.08
N SER A 45 -7.79 6.99 -13.16
CA SER A 45 -8.77 5.90 -13.30
C SER A 45 -8.15 4.50 -13.41
N ASP A 46 -6.85 4.44 -13.68
CA ASP A 46 -6.10 3.21 -13.92
C ASP A 46 -5.42 2.68 -12.66
N LEU A 47 -5.76 3.22 -11.49
CA LEU A 47 -5.25 2.76 -10.20
C LEU A 47 -6.04 1.54 -9.72
N THR A 48 -5.31 0.46 -9.43
CA THR A 48 -5.83 -0.71 -8.72
C THR A 48 -5.49 -0.58 -7.24
N ILE A 49 -6.51 -0.73 -6.38
CA ILE A 49 -6.31 -0.82 -4.93
C ILE A 49 -6.30 -2.29 -4.55
N LEU A 50 -5.25 -2.68 -3.84
CA LEU A 50 -5.12 -3.98 -3.20
C LEU A 50 -5.12 -3.73 -1.70
N ALA A 51 -6.16 -4.21 -1.01
CA ALA A 51 -6.31 -4.02 0.42
C ALA A 51 -5.71 -5.22 1.14
N ASP A 52 -4.83 -4.94 2.10
CA ASP A 52 -4.29 -5.95 3.00
C ASP A 52 -5.39 -6.45 3.94
N THR A 53 -5.28 -7.72 4.31
CA THR A 53 -6.15 -8.40 5.27
C THR A 53 -5.33 -8.85 6.47
N ALA A 54 -5.97 -9.51 7.44
CA ALA A 54 -5.25 -10.05 8.60
C ALA A 54 -4.22 -11.14 8.23
N ASP A 55 -4.39 -11.78 7.07
CA ASP A 55 -3.59 -12.91 6.58
C ASP A 55 -2.86 -12.62 5.27
N THR A 56 -3.08 -11.46 4.65
CA THR A 56 -2.52 -11.12 3.33
C THR A 56 -1.96 -9.70 3.32
N VAL A 57 -0.73 -9.56 2.83
CA VAL A 57 -0.08 -8.28 2.54
C VAL A 57 0.27 -8.20 1.06
N HIS A 58 -0.06 -7.09 0.42
CA HIS A 58 0.26 -6.83 -0.99
C HIS A 58 1.50 -5.96 -1.10
N ILE A 59 2.57 -6.54 -1.63
CA ILE A 59 3.83 -5.83 -1.89
C ILE A 59 3.93 -5.52 -3.38
N LEU A 60 4.13 -4.25 -3.72
CA LEU A 60 4.40 -3.84 -5.10
C LEU A 60 5.92 -3.87 -5.34
N ILE A 61 6.36 -4.82 -6.16
CA ILE A 61 7.75 -4.95 -6.59
C ILE A 61 7.84 -4.44 -8.03
N PRO A 62 8.66 -3.41 -8.32
CA PRO A 62 8.96 -3.03 -9.70
C PRO A 62 9.60 -4.22 -10.41
N ALA A 63 8.92 -4.75 -11.43
CA ALA A 63 9.30 -6.01 -12.07
C ALA A 63 10.75 -6.03 -12.56
N GLU A 64 11.32 -4.89 -12.95
CA GLU A 64 12.69 -4.82 -13.48
C GLU A 64 13.78 -5.12 -12.43
N VAL A 65 13.53 -4.86 -11.15
CA VAL A 65 14.56 -4.98 -10.11
C VAL A 65 14.77 -6.44 -9.72
N ASP A 66 13.68 -7.20 -9.60
CA ASP A 66 13.70 -8.56 -9.02
C ASP A 66 13.01 -9.62 -9.90
N ALA A 67 12.74 -9.33 -11.18
CA ALA A 67 12.05 -10.23 -12.11
C ALA A 67 12.59 -11.67 -12.10
N ALA A 68 13.90 -11.85 -12.04
CA ALA A 68 14.51 -13.17 -12.08
C ALA A 68 14.17 -14.02 -10.85
N ARG A 69 14.09 -13.40 -9.67
CA ARG A 69 13.76 -14.08 -8.41
C ARG A 69 12.27 -14.38 -8.32
N VAL A 70 11.45 -13.42 -8.75
CA VAL A 70 9.99 -13.61 -8.85
C VAL A 70 9.64 -14.72 -9.84
N ALA A 71 10.26 -14.74 -11.04
CA ALA A 71 10.01 -15.76 -12.05
C ALA A 71 10.52 -17.16 -11.67
N ALA A 72 11.49 -17.23 -10.75
CA ALA A 72 12.00 -18.48 -10.21
C ALA A 72 11.17 -19.00 -9.01
N GLU A 73 10.12 -18.28 -8.59
CA GLU A 73 9.34 -18.59 -7.39
C GLU A 73 10.24 -18.79 -6.15
N ASP A 74 11.23 -17.91 -5.98
CA ASP A 74 12.21 -17.97 -4.88
C ASP A 74 11.53 -17.77 -3.51
N GLU A 75 11.20 -18.88 -2.85
CA GLU A 75 10.53 -18.88 -1.54
C GLU A 75 11.33 -18.12 -0.47
N ALA A 76 12.66 -18.23 -0.48
CA ALA A 76 13.51 -17.56 0.50
C ALA A 76 13.48 -16.03 0.31
N TYR A 77 13.42 -15.58 -0.94
CA TYR A 77 13.22 -14.17 -1.27
C TYR A 77 11.85 -13.66 -0.82
N PHE A 78 10.78 -14.41 -1.06
CA PHE A 78 9.45 -14.01 -0.59
C PHE A 78 9.34 -13.97 0.94
N GLU A 79 9.98 -14.91 1.64
CA GLU A 79 10.04 -14.90 3.11
C GLU A 79 10.81 -13.69 3.64
N GLU A 80 11.93 -13.32 3.00
CA GLU A 80 12.68 -12.10 3.32
C GLU A 80 11.84 -10.84 3.11
N LEU A 81 11.16 -10.72 1.96
CA LEU A 81 10.28 -9.59 1.68
C LEU A 81 9.12 -9.51 2.67
N GLY A 82 8.49 -10.63 3.00
CA GLY A 82 7.44 -10.70 4.01
C GLY A 82 7.93 -10.22 5.38
N ARG A 83 9.12 -10.66 5.80
CA ARG A 83 9.78 -10.19 7.03
C ARG A 83 10.05 -8.69 7.02
N GLN A 84 10.49 -8.13 5.89
CA GLN A 84 10.72 -6.70 5.77
C GLN A 84 9.40 -5.89 5.75
N ALA A 85 8.37 -6.41 5.07
CA ALA A 85 7.08 -5.73 4.90
C ALA A 85 6.24 -5.70 6.19
N LEU A 86 6.24 -6.77 6.97
CA LEU A 86 5.64 -6.79 8.30
C LEU A 86 6.44 -5.96 9.31
N GLY A 87 7.59 -5.43 8.90
CA GLY A 87 8.60 -4.87 9.77
C GLY A 87 9.23 -5.95 10.65
N VAL A 88 10.36 -5.59 11.25
CA VAL A 88 10.72 -6.21 12.53
C VAL A 88 9.61 -5.80 13.49
N CYS A 89 8.56 -6.62 13.65
CA CYS A 89 7.55 -6.48 14.71
C CYS A 89 8.17 -6.72 16.10
N MET A 90 9.31 -6.07 16.39
CA MET A 90 9.72 -5.79 17.75
C MET A 90 8.87 -4.60 18.19
N TYR A 91 7.73 -4.90 18.80
CA TYR A 91 7.23 -4.01 19.84
C TYR A 91 8.27 -4.03 20.95
N ASP A 92 9.15 -3.01 21.01
CA ASP A 92 10.02 -2.81 22.18
C ASP A 92 9.17 -2.44 23.42
N ASP A 93 7.93 -1.99 23.22
CA ASP A 93 6.96 -1.70 24.27
C ASP A 93 5.84 -2.76 24.27
N ILE A 94 6.03 -3.81 25.04
CA ILE A 94 4.92 -4.65 25.52
C ILE A 94 4.34 -3.93 26.75
N PRO A 95 3.05 -3.56 26.77
CA PRO A 95 2.44 -2.99 27.98
C PRO A 95 2.50 -4.01 29.13
N GLU A 96 2.93 -3.58 30.32
CA GLU A 96 2.87 -4.37 31.56
C GLU A 96 1.44 -4.80 31.92
#